data_AF-A0A1F8QAT5-F1
#
_entry.id   AF-A0A1F8QAT5-F1
#
_cell.length_a   1.000
_cell.length_b   1.000
_cell.length_c   1.000
_cell.angle_alpha   90.00
_cell.angle_beta   90.00
_cell.angle_gamma   90.00
#
_symmetry.space_group_name_H-M   'P 1'
#
loop_
_entity.id
_entity.type
_entity.pdbx_description
1 polymer ?
#
loop_
_entity_poly.entity_id
_entity_poly.type
_entity_poly.pdbx_seq_one_letter_code
_entity_poly.pdbx_strand_id
1 'polypeptide(L)'
;MDEYLKSINKTAEQLREELRPVATKNVRASLVLDKMAAEEKLEVTGEDIENGISNMVRSIGEDRREEFRKLLDTPQRRDSMKQSILVRKTIERLAAIAKNETTPGQETKEEKNEQSAR
;
A
#
# COMPACT_ATOMS: atom_id res chain seq x y z
N MET A 1 3.49 4.81 27.84
CA MET A 1 4.18 5.87 27.08
C MET A 1 5.20 6.58 27.96
N ASP A 2 4.82 7.01 29.16
CA ASP A 2 5.70 7.75 30.07
C ASP A 2 6.96 6.98 30.49
N GLU A 3 6.87 5.67 30.73
CA GLU A 3 8.03 4.82 31.01
C GLU A 3 8.99 4.71 29.83
N TYR A 4 8.46 4.66 28.61
CA TYR A 4 9.27 4.66 27.39
C TYR A 4 10.00 6.00 27.21
N LEU A 5 9.29 7.12 27.37
CA LEU A 5 9.87 8.47 27.32
C LEU A 5 10.98 8.66 28.37
N LYS A 6 10.77 8.15 29.59
CA LYS A 6 11.81 8.07 30.63
C LYS A 6 13.01 7.23 30.19
N SER A 7 12.78 6.06 29.58
CA SER A 7 13.86 5.16 29.14
C SER A 7 14.77 5.78 28.07
N ILE A 8 14.22 6.65 27.22
CA ILE A 8 14.96 7.35 26.16
C ILE A 8 15.40 8.76 26.59
N ASN A 9 15.11 9.17 27.82
CA ASN A 9 15.37 10.51 28.36
C ASN A 9 14.83 11.66 27.47
N LYS A 10 13.60 11.54 26.97
CA LYS A 10 12.97 12.58 26.13
C LYS A 10 11.60 12.97 26.63
N THR A 11 11.21 14.23 26.40
CA THR A 11 9.82 14.65 26.54
C THR A 11 9.00 14.23 25.31
N ALA A 12 7.67 14.28 25.44
CA ALA A 12 6.78 13.99 24.32
C ALA A 12 6.99 14.96 23.15
N GLU A 13 7.26 16.23 23.44
CA GLU A 13 7.52 17.28 22.45
C GLU A 13 8.83 17.02 21.71
N GLN A 14 9.89 16.65 22.42
CA GLN A 14 11.18 16.31 21.81
C GLN A 14 11.05 15.12 20.86
N LEU A 15 10.40 14.04 21.32
CA LEU A 15 10.16 12.87 20.48
C LEU A 15 9.28 13.23 19.26
N ARG A 16 8.28 14.10 19.44
CA ARG A 16 7.42 14.55 18.35
C ARG A 16 8.19 15.34 17.29
N GLU A 17 9.07 16.26 17.68
CA GLU A 17 9.89 17.02 16.75
C GLU A 17 10.91 16.13 16.02
N GLU A 18 11.48 15.13 16.69
CA GLU A 18 12.35 14.15 16.05
C GLU A 18 11.62 13.26 15.03
N LEU A 19 10.38 12.87 15.32
CA LEU A 19 9.56 12.07 14.40
C LEU A 19 8.92 12.90 13.28
N ARG A 20 8.84 14.23 13.43
CA ARG A 20 8.17 15.12 12.47
C ARG A 20 8.70 14.99 11.03
N PRO A 21 10.02 14.93 10.76
CA PRO A 21 10.54 14.76 9.40
C PRO A 21 10.12 13.44 8.75
N VAL A 22 10.26 12.32 9.46
CA VAL A 22 9.89 11.00 8.94
C VAL A 22 8.38 10.86 8.77
N ALA A 23 7.59 11.37 9.71
CA ALA A 23 6.14 11.38 9.60
C ALA A 23 5.68 12.22 8.39
N THR A 24 6.27 13.39 8.17
CA THR A 24 5.97 14.25 7.02
C THR A 24 6.31 13.55 5.70
N LYS A 25 7.45 12.86 5.62
CA LYS A 25 7.84 12.06 4.46
C LYS A 25 6.83 10.94 4.21
N ASN A 26 6.41 10.22 5.25
CA ASN A 26 5.46 9.11 5.14
C ASN A 26 4.10 9.58 4.65
N VAL A 27 3.57 10.68 5.20
CA VAL A 27 2.29 11.26 4.76
C VAL A 27 2.37 11.68 3.29
N ARG A 28 3.45 12.36 2.89
CA ARG A 28 3.65 12.73 1.47
C ARG A 28 3.69 11.51 0.56
N ALA A 29 4.42 10.47 0.96
CA ALA A 29 4.50 9.23 0.17
C ALA A 29 3.13 8.55 0.03
N SER A 30 2.36 8.46 1.13
CA SER A 30 0.99 7.93 1.09
C SER A 30 0.13 8.69 0.08
N LEU A 31 0.10 10.02 0.17
CA LEU A 31 -0.71 10.86 -0.71
C LEU A 31 -0.32 10.71 -2.20
N VAL A 32 0.97 10.58 -2.49
CA VAL A 32 1.45 10.33 -3.86
C VAL A 32 1.00 8.97 -4.34
N LEU A 33 1.17 7.91 -3.53
CA LEU A 33 0.77 6.56 -3.90
C LEU A 33 -0.74 6.43 -4.09
N ASP A 34 -1.54 7.08 -3.24
CA ASP A 34 -3.00 7.11 -3.37
C ASP A 34 -3.43 7.78 -4.68
N LYS A 35 -2.77 8.88 -5.04
CA LYS A 35 -3.02 9.60 -6.29
C LYS A 35 -2.66 8.76 -7.52
N MET A 36 -1.51 8.07 -7.49
CA MET A 36 -1.08 7.16 -8.56
C MET A 36 -2.03 5.97 -8.69
N ALA A 37 -2.47 5.38 -7.58
CA ALA A 37 -3.44 4.30 -7.59
C ALA A 37 -4.74 4.69 -8.30
N ALA A 38 -5.23 5.92 -8.03
CA ALA A 38 -6.43 6.45 -8.66
C ALA A 38 -6.25 6.73 -10.16
N GLU A 39 -5.09 7.26 -10.58
CA GLU A 39 -4.81 7.56 -11.99
C GLU A 39 -4.64 6.30 -12.83
N GLU A 40 -3.96 5.29 -12.28
CA GLU A 40 -3.80 3.97 -12.91
C GLU A 40 -5.06 3.10 -12.77
N LYS A 41 -6.11 3.59 -12.09
CA LYS A 41 -7.38 2.89 -11.84
C LYS A 41 -7.19 1.50 -11.22
N LEU A 42 -6.28 1.43 -10.25
CA LEU A 42 -6.01 0.19 -9.54
C LEU A 42 -7.14 -0.12 -8.57
N GLU A 43 -7.62 -1.35 -8.62
CA GLU A 43 -8.67 -1.84 -7.74
C GLU A 43 -8.20 -3.03 -6.91
N VAL A 44 -8.77 -3.11 -5.70
CA VAL A 44 -8.60 -4.25 -4.80
C VAL A 44 -9.91 -5.02 -4.81
N THR A 45 -9.83 -6.26 -5.27
CA THR A 45 -10.95 -7.19 -5.34
C THR A 45 -11.19 -7.86 -3.99
N GLY A 46 -12.35 -8.49 -3.82
CA GLY A 46 -12.60 -9.32 -2.64
C GLY A 46 -11.60 -10.48 -2.53
N GLU A 47 -11.22 -11.07 -3.66
CA GLU A 47 -10.25 -12.16 -3.72
C GLU A 47 -8.87 -11.73 -3.22
N ASP A 48 -8.42 -10.51 -3.57
CA ASP A 48 -7.16 -9.98 -3.05
C ASP A 48 -7.13 -9.92 -1.52
N ILE A 49 -8.25 -9.52 -0.91
CA ILE A 49 -8.40 -9.45 0.55
C ILE A 49 -8.40 -10.86 1.15
N GLU A 50 -9.14 -11.79 0.57
CA GLU A 50 -9.16 -13.18 1.04
C GLU A 50 -7.77 -13.84 0.96
N ASN A 51 -7.04 -13.58 -0.13
CA ASN A 51 -5.67 -14.03 -0.30
C ASN A 51 -4.74 -13.37 0.73
N GLY A 52 -4.94 -12.08 1.03
CA GLY A 52 -4.24 -11.38 2.10
C GLY A 52 -4.45 -12.03 3.47
N ILE A 53 -5.70 -12.30 3.84
CA ILE A 53 -6.06 -12.99 5.09
C ILE A 53 -5.44 -14.40 5.13
N SER A 54 -5.58 -15.16 4.04
CA SER A 54 -5.02 -16.51 3.90
C SER A 54 -3.50 -16.51 4.11
N ASN A 55 -2.79 -15.57 3.48
CA ASN A 55 -1.35 -15.42 3.61
C ASN A 55 -0.93 -15.09 5.05
N MET A 56 -1.70 -14.25 5.76
CA MET A 56 -1.40 -13.90 7.16
C MET A 56 -1.58 -15.08 8.11
N VAL A 57 -2.59 -15.93 7.89
CA VAL A 57 -2.86 -17.08 8.78
C VAL A 57 -2.08 -18.33 8.40
N ARG A 58 -1.37 -18.33 7.25
CA ARG A 58 -0.59 -19.49 6.77
C ARG A 58 0.53 -19.91 7.73
N SER A 59 1.12 -18.95 8.46
CA SER A 59 2.16 -19.20 9.46
C SER A 59 1.61 -19.56 10.84
N ILE A 60 0.28 -19.51 11.03
CA ILE A 60 -0.40 -19.84 12.28
C ILE A 60 -0.69 -21.36 12.32
N GLY A 61 -0.49 -21.97 13.49
CA GLY A 61 -0.87 -23.37 13.75
C GLY A 61 -2.34 -23.64 13.44
N GLU A 62 -2.64 -24.84 12.94
CA GLU A 62 -3.99 -25.18 12.43
C GLU A 62 -5.08 -24.98 13.50
N ASP A 63 -4.72 -25.26 14.76
CA ASP A 63 -5.56 -25.17 15.95
C ASP A 63 -6.08 -23.75 16.22
N ARG A 64 -5.32 -22.72 15.84
CA ARG A 64 -5.68 -21.30 16.05
C ARG A 64 -5.99 -20.54 14.76
N ARG A 65 -5.82 -21.18 13.59
CA ARG A 65 -5.96 -20.53 12.28
C ARG A 65 -7.34 -19.89 12.08
N GLU A 66 -8.40 -20.60 12.47
CA GLU A 66 -9.78 -20.14 12.33
C GLU A 66 -10.10 -18.95 13.25
N GLU A 67 -9.57 -18.96 14.48
CA GLU A 67 -9.72 -17.85 15.42
C GLU A 67 -9.05 -16.58 14.88
N PHE A 68 -7.81 -16.69 14.40
CA PHE A 68 -7.09 -15.57 13.78
C PHE A 68 -7.77 -15.07 12.51
N ARG A 69 -8.37 -15.97 11.71
CA ARG A 69 -9.14 -15.58 10.53
C ARG A 69 -10.35 -14.74 10.90
N LYS A 70 -11.15 -15.17 11.88
CA LYS A 70 -12.30 -14.39 12.39
C LYS A 70 -11.89 -13.06 12.98
N LEU A 71 -10.72 -13.02 13.62
CA LEU A 71 -10.12 -11.77 14.08
C LEU A 71 -9.96 -10.87 12.85
N LEU A 72 -9.21 -11.29 11.83
CA LEU A 72 -8.91 -10.47 10.64
C LEU A 72 -10.14 -10.06 9.82
N ASP A 73 -11.26 -10.78 9.93
CA ASP A 73 -12.49 -10.56 9.16
C ASP A 73 -13.42 -9.46 9.71
N THR A 74 -12.87 -8.47 10.44
CA THR A 74 -13.64 -7.29 10.85
C THR A 74 -13.59 -6.21 9.77
N PRO A 75 -14.67 -5.40 9.57
CA PRO A 75 -14.70 -4.36 8.54
C PRO A 75 -13.48 -3.43 8.57
N GLN A 76 -13.09 -2.96 9.76
CA GLN A 76 -11.95 -2.06 9.96
C GLN A 76 -10.61 -2.68 9.52
N ARG A 77 -10.47 -4.00 9.66
CA ARG A 77 -9.24 -4.71 9.27
C ARG A 77 -9.24 -5.06 7.80
N ARG A 78 -10.38 -5.41 7.24
CA ARG A 78 -10.55 -5.53 5.79
C ARG A 78 -10.22 -4.22 5.09
N ASP A 79 -10.64 -3.07 5.63
CA ASP A 79 -10.31 -1.75 5.09
C ASP A 79 -8.80 -1.46 5.19
N SER A 80 -8.17 -1.70 6.34
CA SER A 80 -6.72 -1.53 6.49
C SER A 80 -5.92 -2.44 5.54
N MET A 81 -6.39 -3.67 5.36
CA MET A 81 -5.79 -4.61 4.42
C MET A 81 -5.98 -4.14 2.97
N LYS A 82 -7.17 -3.65 2.62
CA LYS A 82 -7.46 -3.07 1.31
C LYS A 82 -6.47 -1.95 0.99
N GLN A 83 -6.24 -1.02 1.93
CA GLN A 83 -5.25 0.05 1.74
C GLN A 83 -3.83 -0.48 1.55
N SER A 84 -3.42 -1.45 2.37
CA SER A 84 -2.10 -2.06 2.28
C SER A 84 -1.88 -2.78 0.94
N ILE A 85 -2.89 -3.51 0.44
CA ILE A 85 -2.86 -4.18 -0.86
C ILE A 85 -2.81 -3.15 -1.99
N LEU A 86 -3.63 -2.09 -1.92
CA LEU A 86 -3.65 -1.04 -2.94
C LEU A 86 -2.28 -0.39 -3.09
N VAL A 87 -1.66 0.02 -1.98
CA VAL A 87 -0.31 0.59 -1.96
C VAL A 87 0.71 -0.34 -2.61
N ARG A 88 0.65 -1.64 -2.29
CA ARG A 88 1.56 -2.63 -2.87
C ARG A 88 1.36 -2.75 -4.39
N LYS A 89 0.11 -2.87 -4.85
CA LYS A 89 -0.21 -2.91 -6.29
C LYS A 89 0.28 -1.65 -7.01
N THR A 90 0.15 -0.47 -6.41
CA THR A 90 0.66 0.79 -6.96
C THR A 90 2.18 0.75 -7.12
N ILE A 91 2.91 0.28 -6.11
CA ILE A 91 4.37 0.18 -6.19
C ILE A 91 4.79 -0.83 -7.26
N GLU A 92 4.12 -1.99 -7.33
CA GLU A 92 4.38 -3.01 -8.35
C GLU A 92 4.14 -2.46 -9.76
N ARG A 93 3.07 -1.68 -9.95
CA ARG A 93 2.76 -1.00 -11.21
C ARG A 93 3.83 0.03 -11.59
N LEU A 94 4.22 0.90 -10.67
CA LEU A 94 5.28 1.88 -10.90
C LEU A 94 6.62 1.21 -11.22
N ALA A 95 6.94 0.09 -10.56
CA ALA A 95 8.14 -0.68 -10.83
C ALA A 95 8.12 -1.31 -12.23
N ALA A 96 6.98 -1.83 -12.68
CA ALA A 96 6.82 -2.37 -14.03
C ALA A 96 7.03 -1.28 -15.11
N ILE A 97 6.43 -0.10 -14.91
CA ILE A 97 6.62 1.07 -15.79
C ILE A 97 8.10 1.44 -15.85
N ALA A 98 8.78 1.55 -14.70
CA ALA A 98 10.20 1.91 -14.63
C ALA A 98 11.13 0.90 -15.34
N LYS A 99 10.71 -0.37 -15.44
CA LYS A 99 11.44 -1.43 -16.13
C LYS A 99 11.09 -1.55 -17.62
N ASN A 100 10.21 -0.70 -18.15
CA ASN A 100 9.60 -0.86 -19.49
C ASN A 100 8.89 -2.21 -19.69
N GLU A 101 8.43 -2.85 -18.60
CA GLU A 101 7.60 -4.05 -18.69
C GLU A 101 6.16 -3.59 -18.97
N THR A 102 5.80 -3.51 -20.26
CA THR A 102 4.41 -3.29 -20.66
C THR A 102 3.58 -4.51 -20.25
N THR A 103 2.72 -4.33 -19.25
CA THR A 103 1.72 -5.34 -18.88
C THR A 103 0.74 -5.49 -20.05
N PRO A 104 0.30 -6.71 -20.42
CA PRO A 104 -0.68 -6.89 -21.50
C PRO A 104 -1.99 -6.23 -21.08
N GLY A 105 -2.38 -5.13 -21.73
CA GLY A 105 -3.66 -4.46 -21.45
C GLY A 105 -3.71 -2.95 -21.63
N GLN A 106 -2.61 -2.28 -21.97
CA GLN A 106 -2.66 -0.87 -22.37
C GLN A 106 -2.08 -0.70 -23.77
N GLU A 107 -2.98 -0.68 -24.75
CA GLU A 107 -2.68 -0.20 -26.10
C GLU A 107 -2.17 1.24 -26.01
N THR A 108 -0.93 1.41 -26.42
CA THR A 108 -0.27 2.67 -26.73
C THR A 108 -1.13 3.41 -27.78
N LYS A 109 -1.93 4.38 -27.35
CA LYS A 109 -2.44 5.42 -28.23
C LYS A 109 -1.40 6.53 -28.30
N GLU A 110 -0.35 6.29 -29.05
CA GLU A 110 0.54 7.36 -29.48
C GLU A 110 0.94 7.15 -30.95
N GLU A 111 0.92 8.27 -31.68
CA GLU A 111 1.57 8.49 -32.97
C GLU A 111 0.86 7.98 -34.24
N LYS A 112 -0.20 8.69 -34.65
CA LYS A 112 -0.50 8.84 -36.08
C LYS A 112 -1.20 10.16 -36.40
N ASN A 113 -0.48 11.28 -36.34
CA ASN A 113 -0.71 12.40 -37.28
C ASN A 113 0.39 13.47 -37.20
N GLU A 114 1.58 13.18 -37.71
CA GLU A 114 2.53 14.26 -38.05
C GLU A 114 3.36 13.97 -39.32
N GLN A 115 2.84 13.14 -40.23
CA GLN A 115 3.42 12.96 -41.57
C GLN A 115 2.32 12.91 -42.64
N SER A 116 1.73 14.08 -42.91
CA SER A 116 1.21 14.38 -44.23
C SER A 116 1.38 15.88 -44.51
N ALA A 117 2.66 16.28 -44.54
CA ALA A 117 3.12 17.51 -45.16
C ALA A 117 4.22 17.11 -46.15
N ARG A 118 3.82 16.52 -47.28
CA ARG A 118 4.54 16.54 -48.56
C ARG A 118 3.55 16.40 -49.70
#